data_AF-A0A1Q6U5F2-F1
#
_entry.id   AF-A0A1Q6U5F2-F1
#
_cell.length_a   1.000
_cell.length_b   1.000
_cell.length_c   1.000
_cell.angle_alpha   90.00
_cell.angle_beta   90.00
_cell.angle_gamma   90.00
#
_symmetry.space_group_name_H-M   'P 1'
#
loop_
_entity.id
_entity.type
_entity.pdbx_description
1 polymer ?
#
loop_
_entity_poly.entity_id
_entity_poly.type
_entity_poly.pdbx_seq_one_letter_code
_entity_poly.pdbx_strand_id
1 'polypeptide(L)'
;MKWMLVFELVYVGYAVVMCYVNGFQAYGSNGAGGQLLAFIVGTLQSLPILVPVLHMFWFFHAIKMRLSRKQRKRQKQFQSQMSAPRPGSGISMHKCAICGRTEITNPELEFRYASACAITTIRFFEK
;
A
#
# COMPACT_ATOMS: atom_id res chain seq x y z
N MET A 1 -12.78 7.65 -2.81
CA MET A 1 -12.76 6.53 -3.77
C MET A 1 -13.46 5.27 -3.27
N LYS A 2 -13.40 4.91 -1.97
CA LYS A 2 -14.04 3.69 -1.42
C LYS A 2 -15.56 3.64 -1.66
N TRP A 3 -16.25 4.76 -1.49
CA TRP A 3 -17.69 4.89 -1.67
C TRP A 3 -18.17 4.68 -3.11
N MET A 4 -17.39 5.14 -4.08
CA MET A 4 -17.71 4.97 -5.51
C MET A 4 -17.74 3.49 -5.91
N LEU A 5 -16.81 2.68 -5.38
CA LEU A 5 -16.77 1.24 -5.67
C LEU A 5 -17.95 0.49 -5.04
N VAL A 6 -18.44 0.94 -3.88
CA VAL A 6 -19.64 0.36 -3.26
C VAL A 6 -20.86 0.58 -4.16
N PHE A 7 -21.03 1.78 -4.71
CA PHE A 7 -22.13 2.07 -5.65
C PHE A 7 -22.04 1.22 -6.93
N GLU A 8 -20.84 1.07 -7.50
CA GLU A 8 -20.61 0.22 -8.68
C GLU A 8 -20.92 -1.26 -8.40
N LEU A 9 -20.51 -1.79 -7.24
CA LEU A 9 -20.84 -3.17 -6.84
C LEU A 9 -22.34 -3.38 -6.64
N VAL A 10 -23.02 -2.40 -6.04
CA VAL A 10 -24.47 -2.43 -5.86
C VAL A 10 -25.18 -2.39 -7.22
N TYR A 11 -24.72 -1.55 -8.15
CA TYR A 11 -25.26 -1.46 -9.50
C TYR A 11 -25.06 -2.76 -10.30
N VAL A 12 -23.87 -3.36 -10.25
CA VAL A 12 -23.59 -4.67 -10.87
C VAL A 12 -24.46 -5.77 -10.26
N GLY A 13 -24.61 -5.78 -8.93
CA GLY A 13 -25.51 -6.72 -8.25
C GLY A 13 -26.96 -6.57 -8.70
N TYR A 14 -27.44 -5.33 -8.80
CA TYR A 14 -28.77 -5.01 -9.30
C TYR A 14 -28.96 -5.47 -10.76
N ALA A 15 -27.98 -5.22 -11.64
CA ALA A 15 -28.02 -5.66 -13.03
C ALA A 15 -28.11 -7.19 -13.16
N VAL A 16 -27.35 -7.94 -12.34
CA VAL A 16 -27.41 -9.41 -12.31
C VAL A 16 -28.79 -9.87 -11.86
N VAL A 17 -29.35 -9.29 -10.80
CA VAL A 17 -30.70 -9.63 -10.33
C VAL A 17 -31.74 -9.37 -11.42
N MET A 18 -31.65 -8.24 -12.12
CA MET A 18 -32.57 -7.92 -13.22
C MET A 18 -32.43 -8.89 -14.40
N CYS A 19 -31.23 -9.38 -14.72
CA CYS A 19 -31.05 -10.44 -15.72
C CYS A 19 -31.79 -11.74 -15.33
N TYR A 20 -31.76 -12.12 -14.05
CA TYR A 20 -32.51 -13.29 -13.58
C TYR A 20 -34.01 -13.06 -13.56
N VAL A 21 -34.48 -11.89 -13.14
CA VAL A 21 -35.91 -11.55 -13.15
C VAL A 21 -36.46 -11.56 -14.58
N ASN A 22 -35.74 -10.95 -15.54
CA ASN A 22 -36.13 -10.96 -16.95
C ASN A 22 -36.13 -12.38 -17.54
N GLY A 23 -35.13 -13.20 -17.20
CA GLY A 23 -35.09 -14.61 -17.60
C GLY A 23 -36.27 -15.42 -17.05
N PHE A 24 -36.62 -15.20 -15.78
CA PHE A 24 -37.77 -15.83 -15.15
C PHE A 24 -39.11 -15.34 -15.69
N GLN A 25 -39.22 -14.07 -16.03
CA GLN A 25 -40.45 -13.53 -16.61
C GLN A 25 -40.66 -14.03 -18.04
N ALA A 26 -39.59 -14.23 -18.81
CA ALA A 26 -39.66 -14.71 -20.19
C ALA A 26 -39.88 -16.22 -20.30
N TYR A 27 -39.29 -17.02 -19.41
CA TYR A 27 -39.27 -18.48 -19.54
C TYR A 27 -39.88 -19.24 -18.35
N GLY A 28 -40.09 -18.58 -17.20
CA GLY A 28 -40.51 -19.21 -15.95
C GLY A 28 -41.96 -19.67 -15.90
N SER A 29 -42.82 -19.23 -16.83
CA SER A 29 -44.22 -19.68 -16.92
C SER A 29 -44.39 -21.07 -17.54
N ASN A 30 -43.36 -21.62 -18.18
CA ASN A 30 -43.47 -22.83 -19.02
C ASN A 30 -43.23 -24.15 -18.23
N GLY A 31 -43.66 -24.19 -16.96
CA GLY A 31 -43.45 -25.33 -16.06
C GLY A 31 -41.98 -25.56 -15.69
N ALA A 32 -41.66 -26.76 -15.17
CA ALA A 32 -40.31 -27.08 -14.66
C ALA A 32 -39.21 -26.93 -15.73
N GLY A 33 -39.50 -27.26 -17.00
CA GLY A 33 -38.56 -27.06 -18.11
C GLY A 33 -38.29 -25.59 -18.41
N GLY A 34 -39.33 -24.74 -18.35
CA GLY A 34 -39.20 -23.29 -18.49
C GLY A 34 -38.37 -22.62 -17.41
N GLN A 35 -38.52 -23.07 -16.16
CA GLN A 35 -37.73 -22.58 -15.03
C GLN A 35 -36.23 -22.89 -15.20
N LEU A 36 -35.88 -24.10 -15.64
CA LEU A 36 -34.49 -24.46 -15.92
C LEU A 36 -33.89 -23.60 -17.04
N LEU A 37 -34.66 -23.34 -18.11
CA LEU A 37 -34.24 -22.45 -19.20
C LEU A 37 -34.07 -21.00 -18.71
N ALA A 38 -34.95 -20.51 -17.84
CA ALA A 38 -34.80 -19.20 -17.21
C ALA A 38 -33.48 -19.06 -16.43
N PHE A 39 -33.11 -20.09 -15.66
CA PHE A 39 -31.82 -20.12 -14.96
C PHE A 39 -30.63 -20.13 -15.93
N ILE A 40 -30.69 -20.93 -16.99
CA ILE A 40 -29.61 -21.00 -17.99
C ILE A 40 -29.46 -19.65 -18.71
N VAL A 41 -30.55 -19.05 -19.16
CA VAL A 41 -30.52 -17.74 -19.83
C VAL A 41 -30.04 -16.64 -18.88
N GLY A 42 -30.50 -16.64 -17.62
CA GLY A 42 -30.05 -15.69 -16.59
C GLY A 42 -28.55 -15.78 -16.31
N THR A 43 -28.01 -17.01 -16.18
CA THR A 43 -26.56 -17.23 -16.01
C THR A 43 -25.79 -16.73 -17.22
N LEU A 44 -26.18 -17.10 -18.44
CA LEU A 44 -25.52 -16.68 -19.68
C LEU A 44 -25.52 -15.15 -19.87
N GLN A 45 -26.62 -14.47 -19.53
CA GLN A 45 -26.73 -13.01 -19.60
C GLN A 45 -25.86 -12.30 -18.55
N SER A 46 -25.65 -12.93 -17.38
CA SER A 46 -24.82 -12.35 -16.31
C SER A 46 -23.30 -12.48 -16.54
N LEU A 47 -22.86 -13.49 -17.31
CA LEU A 47 -21.45 -13.75 -17.60
C LEU A 47 -20.67 -12.55 -18.17
N PRO A 48 -21.13 -11.85 -19.22
CA PRO A 48 -20.39 -10.72 -19.79
C PRO A 48 -20.24 -9.54 -18.81
N ILE A 49 -21.05 -9.47 -17.75
CA ILE A 49 -20.94 -8.45 -16.71
C ILE A 49 -19.94 -8.89 -15.64
N LEU A 50 -20.02 -10.13 -15.18
CA LEU A 50 -19.20 -10.65 -14.08
C LEU A 50 -17.73 -10.87 -14.49
N VAL A 51 -17.48 -11.36 -15.70
CA VAL A 51 -16.14 -11.68 -16.21
C VAL A 51 -15.18 -10.48 -16.19
N PRO A 52 -15.50 -9.33 -16.80
CA PRO A 52 -14.59 -8.18 -16.81
C PRO A 52 -14.40 -7.55 -15.43
N VAL A 53 -15.43 -7.57 -14.57
CA VAL A 53 -15.32 -7.08 -13.18
C VAL A 53 -14.34 -7.95 -12.40
N LEU A 54 -14.49 -9.28 -12.44
CA LEU A 54 -13.57 -10.21 -11.79
C LEU A 54 -12.14 -10.09 -12.34
N HIS A 55 -12.00 -9.94 -13.66
CA HIS A 55 -10.70 -9.78 -14.30
C HIS A 55 -9.99 -8.49 -13.86
N MET A 56 -10.74 -7.40 -13.73
CA MET A 56 -10.23 -6.13 -13.20
C MET A 56 -9.76 -6.27 -11.75
N PHE A 57 -10.54 -6.91 -10.87
CA PHE A 57 -10.13 -7.17 -9.49
C PHE A 57 -8.87 -8.03 -9.41
N TRP A 58 -8.77 -9.08 -10.23
CA TRP A 58 -7.57 -9.92 -10.30
C TRP A 58 -6.33 -9.13 -10.69
N PHE A 59 -6.44 -8.30 -11.74
CA PHE A 59 -5.35 -7.46 -12.22
C PHE A 59 -4.89 -6.43 -11.18
N PHE A 60 -5.84 -5.74 -10.54
CA PHE A 60 -5.53 -4.78 -9.47
C PHE A 60 -4.86 -5.45 -8.27
N HIS A 61 -5.33 -6.63 -7.87
CA HIS A 61 -4.72 -7.40 -6.78
C HIS A 61 -3.29 -7.83 -7.15
N ALA A 62 -3.08 -8.37 -8.37
CA ALA A 62 -1.78 -8.78 -8.86
C ALA A 62 -0.76 -7.63 -8.90
N ILE A 63 -1.19 -6.45 -9.36
CA ILE A 63 -0.35 -5.24 -9.39
C ILE A 63 -0.01 -4.77 -7.97
N LYS A 64 -1.01 -4.65 -7.09
CA LYS A 64 -0.82 -4.19 -5.71
C LYS A 64 0.12 -5.12 -4.93
N MET A 65 -0.03 -6.43 -5.13
CA MET A 65 0.84 -7.44 -4.51
C MET A 65 2.29 -7.35 -5.01
N ARG A 66 2.52 -7.10 -6.31
CA ARG A 66 3.87 -6.91 -6.87
C ARG A 66 4.53 -5.61 -6.41
N LEU A 67 3.81 -4.48 -6.44
CA LEU A 67 4.32 -3.17 -6.00
C LEU A 67 4.64 -3.17 -4.50
N SER A 68 3.74 -3.70 -3.68
CA SER A 68 3.92 -3.80 -2.23
C SER A 68 5.14 -4.66 -1.87
N ARG A 69 5.39 -5.78 -2.58
CA ARG A 69 6.58 -6.61 -2.36
C ARG A 69 7.89 -5.86 -2.64
N LYS A 70 7.98 -5.09 -3.74
CA LYS A 70 9.17 -4.30 -4.08
C LYS A 70 9.42 -3.19 -3.06
N GLN A 71 8.38 -2.45 -2.67
CA GLN A 71 8.49 -1.38 -1.68
C GLN A 71 8.86 -1.92 -0.29
N ARG A 72 8.24 -3.02 0.14
CA ARG A 72 8.54 -3.66 1.43
C ARG A 72 9.97 -4.21 1.49
N LYS A 73 10.51 -4.72 0.37
CA LYS A 73 11.93 -5.14 0.30
C LYS A 73 12.88 -3.95 0.46
N ARG A 74 12.62 -2.82 -0.23
CA ARG A 74 13.43 -1.59 -0.11
C ARG A 74 13.35 -0.99 1.29
N GLN A 75 12.16 -0.95 1.88
CA GLN A 75 11.97 -0.45 3.25
C GLN A 75 12.71 -1.33 4.27
N LYS A 76 12.65 -2.66 4.12
CA LYS A 76 13.43 -3.59 4.96
C LYS A 76 14.93 -3.40 4.78
N GLN A 77 15.41 -3.21 3.54
CA GLN A 77 16.83 -2.95 3.27
C GLN A 77 17.31 -1.63 3.86
N PHE A 78 16.50 -0.58 3.79
CA PHE A 78 16.79 0.70 4.40
C PHE A 78 16.80 0.61 5.92
N GLN A 79 15.79 -0.05 6.51
CA GLN A 79 15.71 -0.27 7.94
C GLN A 79 16.88 -1.13 8.44
N SER A 80 17.28 -2.19 7.73
CA SER A 80 18.46 -2.98 8.12
C SER A 80 19.77 -2.20 8.02
N GLN A 81 19.89 -1.27 7.07
CA GLN A 81 21.07 -0.40 6.95
C GLN A 81 21.12 0.70 8.01
N MET A 82 19.97 1.12 8.54
CA MET A 82 19.88 2.12 9.61
C MET A 82 19.92 1.50 11.01
N SER A 83 19.36 0.31 11.18
CA SER A 83 19.30 -0.39 12.47
C SER A 83 20.55 -1.20 12.78
N ALA A 84 21.44 -1.43 11.81
CA ALA A 84 22.76 -1.96 12.07
C ALA A 84 23.74 -0.78 12.31
N PRO A 85 24.22 -0.58 13.55
CA PRO A 85 25.42 0.25 13.76
C PRO A 85 26.53 -0.43 12.96
N ARG A 86 27.06 0.25 11.93
CA ARG A 86 28.22 -0.24 11.19
C ARG A 86 29.34 -0.52 12.20
N PRO A 87 29.78 -1.78 12.41
CA PRO A 87 30.86 -2.07 13.33
C PRO A 87 32.15 -1.47 12.74
N GLY A 88 32.68 -0.45 13.40
CA GLY A 88 33.82 0.35 12.93
C GLY A 88 33.47 1.75 12.38
N SER A 89 32.18 2.09 12.26
CA SER A 89 31.77 3.48 12.03
C SER A 89 31.36 4.06 13.37
N GLY A 90 32.26 4.79 14.01
CA GLY A 90 31.91 5.70 15.10
C GLY A 90 31.00 6.80 14.57
N ILE A 91 29.73 6.46 14.35
CA ILE A 91 28.67 7.40 13.98
C ILE A 91 28.40 8.22 15.23
N SER A 92 29.21 9.25 15.43
CA SER A 92 28.84 10.35 16.29
C SER A 92 27.71 11.10 15.64
N MET A 93 26.62 11.33 16.37
CA MET A 93 25.54 12.21 15.93
C MET A 93 26.06 13.64 15.67
N HIS A 94 27.19 14.00 16.27
CA HIS A 94 27.82 15.31 16.12
C HIS A 94 29.28 15.20 15.70
N LYS A 95 29.62 15.75 14.53
CA LYS A 95 31.00 15.96 14.06
C LYS A 95 31.35 17.44 14.14
N CYS A 96 32.46 17.75 14.81
CA CYS A 96 33.03 19.10 14.82
C CYS A 96 33.53 19.50 13.43
N ALA A 97 33.09 20.65 12.91
CA ALA A 97 33.51 21.14 11.59
C ALA A 97 34.97 21.66 11.55
N ILE A 98 35.51 22.16 12.67
CA ILE A 98 36.87 22.75 12.74
C ILE A 98 37.95 21.68 12.94
N CYS A 99 37.64 20.65 13.72
CA CYS A 99 38.61 19.74 14.33
C CYS A 99 38.34 18.26 14.03
N GLY A 100 37.16 17.93 13.46
CA GLY A 100 36.83 16.58 13.00
C GLY A 100 36.60 15.53 14.10
N ARG A 101 36.77 15.87 15.39
CA ARG A 101 36.57 14.95 16.53
C ARG A 101 35.08 14.61 16.72
N THR A 102 34.83 13.40 17.21
CA THR A 102 33.52 12.75 17.35
C THR A 102 33.24 12.42 18.82
N GLU A 103 31.97 12.43 19.23
CA GLU A 103 31.54 12.18 20.64
C GLU A 103 31.99 10.83 21.23
N ILE A 104 32.39 9.89 20.38
CA ILE A 104 32.81 8.53 20.76
C ILE A 104 34.30 8.48 21.16
N THR A 105 35.10 9.45 20.68
CA THR A 105 36.56 9.42 20.88
C THR A 105 37.03 10.06 22.17
N ASN A 106 36.25 10.95 22.80
CA ASN A 106 36.59 11.60 24.07
C ASN A 106 35.28 11.93 24.85
N PRO A 107 34.88 11.12 25.85
CA PRO A 107 33.60 11.26 26.57
C PRO A 107 33.58 12.39 27.62
N GLU A 108 34.68 13.12 27.77
CA GLU A 108 34.86 14.20 28.76
C GLU A 108 34.49 15.60 28.24
N LEU A 109 34.07 15.73 26.97
CA LEU A 109 33.69 17.01 26.37
C LEU A 109 32.17 17.13 26.17
N GLU A 110 31.56 18.16 26.77
CA GLU A 110 30.16 18.51 26.54
C GLU A 110 30.01 19.35 25.25
N PHE A 111 29.26 18.85 24.27
CA PHE A 111 28.93 19.61 23.07
C PHE A 111 27.82 20.64 23.39
N ARG A 112 28.20 21.91 23.60
CA ARG A 112 27.23 23.01 23.74
C ARG A 112 26.96 23.70 22.41
N TYR A 113 25.68 23.90 22.09
CA TYR A 113 25.25 24.73 20.96
C TYR A 113 25.49 26.21 21.31
N ALA A 114 26.43 26.87 20.64
CA ALA A 114 26.59 28.32 20.73
C ALA A 114 25.56 28.98 19.79
N SER A 115 24.54 29.62 20.35
CA SER A 115 23.43 30.27 19.63
C SER A 115 23.79 31.61 18.97
N ALA A 116 25.08 32.01 18.95
CA ALA A 116 25.48 33.40 18.69
C ALA A 116 26.24 33.67 17.38
N CYS A 117 26.26 32.77 16.39
CA CYS A 117 26.83 33.13 15.08
C CYS A 117 26.21 32.36 13.92
N ALA A 118 25.97 33.05 12.81
CA ALA A 118 25.33 32.57 11.58
C ALA A 118 26.08 31.43 10.84
N ILE A 119 27.15 30.90 11.45
CA ILE A 119 27.88 29.72 11.01
C ILE A 119 27.93 28.77 12.21
N THR A 120 27.17 27.67 12.11
CA THR A 120 27.03 26.61 13.11
C THR A 120 28.38 25.96 13.41
N THR A 121 29.14 26.56 14.32
CA THR A 121 30.43 26.04 14.76
C THR A 121 30.38 25.81 16.26
N ILE A 122 30.36 24.53 16.64
CA ILE A 122 30.44 24.10 18.04
C ILE A 122 31.82 24.49 18.56
N ARG A 123 31.88 25.35 19.58
CA ARG A 123 33.12 25.68 20.29
C ARG A 123 33.31 24.72 21.45
N PHE A 124 34.55 24.26 21.63
CA PHE A 124 34.98 23.40 22.73
C PHE A 124 35.19 24.25 23.98
N PHE A 125 34.55 23.88 25.08
CA PHE A 125 34.89 24.37 26.41
C PHE A 125 35.47 23.19 27.18
N GLU A 126 36.76 23.28 27.48
CA GLU A 126 37.43 22.43 28.46
C GLU A 126 37.01 22.95 29.85
N LYS A 127 36.83 22.04 30.83
CA LYS A 127 36.57 22.43 32.21
C LYS A 127 37.79 23.10 32.84
#